data_AF-A0A4R7ZNK5-F1
#
_entry.id   AF-A0A4R7ZNK5-F1
#
_cell.length_a   1.000
_cell.length_b   1.000
_cell.length_c   1.000
_cell.angle_alpha   90.00
_cell.angle_beta   90.00
_cell.angle_gamma   90.00
#
_symmetry.space_group_name_H-M   'P 1'
#
loop_
_entity.id
_entity.type
_entity.pdbx_description
1 polymer ?
#
loop_
_entity_poly.entity_id
_entity_poly.type
_entity_poly.pdbx_seq_one_letter_code
_entity_poly.pdbx_strand_id
1 'polypeptide(L)'
;MQVESLTAGRSDDEIDHRTLAVGYLRQYPSMTHSQLVQAEAHIAGLAAQHRLDLRKVFVEHLGTDPAAFDALIKRVKRHRIPVVLVLTQVHLSAVGGDETKEERLRRETGAHVLAANRSHP
;
A
#
# COMPACT_ATOMS: atom_id res chain seq x y z
N MET A 1 50.58 -30.86 11.87
CA MET A 1 49.55 -30.32 12.76
C MET A 1 48.96 -29.12 12.05
N GLN A 2 47.86 -29.33 11.34
CA GLN A 2 47.20 -28.33 10.51
C GLN A 2 45.72 -28.38 10.89
N VAL A 3 45.18 -27.26 11.34
CA VAL A 3 43.81 -26.82 11.03
C VAL A 3 43.76 -25.31 11.23
N GLU A 4 43.70 -24.64 10.09
CA GLU A 4 43.24 -23.28 9.91
C GLU A 4 41.74 -23.22 10.19
N SER A 5 41.24 -22.11 10.76
CA SER A 5 39.93 -21.51 10.43
C SER A 5 39.69 -20.30 11.34
N LEU A 6 40.13 -19.13 10.87
CA LEU A 6 39.76 -17.83 11.42
C LEU A 6 38.63 -17.23 10.56
N THR A 7 37.59 -16.80 11.27
CA THR A 7 36.56 -15.83 10.86
C THR A 7 35.68 -16.24 9.68
N ALA A 8 34.53 -16.81 10.06
CA ALA A 8 33.31 -16.72 9.26
C ALA A 8 33.07 -15.25 8.88
N GLY A 9 33.03 -15.00 7.56
CA GLY A 9 32.60 -13.71 7.02
C GLY A 9 31.21 -13.39 7.56
N ARG A 10 31.07 -12.18 8.13
CA ARG A 10 29.78 -11.55 8.39
C ARG A 10 28.95 -11.62 7.11
N SER A 11 27.81 -12.29 7.16
CA SER A 11 26.76 -12.20 6.16
C SER A 11 26.15 -10.79 6.20
N ASP A 12 26.83 -9.86 5.55
CA ASP A 12 26.24 -8.63 5.02
C ASP A 12 25.39 -9.04 3.81
N ASP A 13 24.18 -8.48 3.66
CA ASP A 13 23.27 -8.68 2.51
C ASP A 13 22.27 -9.87 2.58
N GLU A 14 21.52 -10.01 3.68
CA GLU A 14 20.14 -10.50 3.53
C GLU A 14 19.27 -9.28 3.20
N ILE A 15 19.26 -8.87 1.93
CA ILE A 15 18.26 -7.91 1.46
C ILE A 15 16.92 -8.60 1.65
N ASP A 16 16.20 -8.20 2.70
CA ASP A 16 14.83 -8.59 2.98
C ASP A 16 13.99 -8.24 1.73
N HIS A 17 13.84 -9.21 0.83
CA HIS A 17 13.17 -9.09 -0.47
C HIS A 17 11.65 -9.03 -0.31
N ARG A 18 11.15 -8.30 0.70
CA ARG A 18 9.72 -8.13 0.88
C ARG A 18 9.15 -7.37 -0.30
N THR A 19 8.04 -7.89 -0.80
CA THR A 19 7.27 -7.24 -1.87
C THR A 19 6.84 -5.86 -1.42
N LEU A 20 7.21 -4.84 -2.20
CA LEU A 20 6.86 -3.45 -1.90
C LEU A 20 5.34 -3.24 -1.98
N ALA A 21 4.83 -2.46 -1.04
CA ALA A 21 3.44 -2.03 -1.04
C ALA A 21 3.29 -0.54 -0.70
N VAL A 22 2.17 0.04 -1.13
CA VAL A 22 1.67 1.35 -0.65
C VAL A 22 0.24 1.21 -0.18
N GLY A 23 -0.17 2.03 0.77
CA GLY A 23 -1.55 2.09 1.25
C GLY A 23 -2.32 3.22 0.60
N TYR A 24 -3.64 3.05 0.50
CA TYR A 24 -4.56 4.11 0.11
C TYR A 24 -5.79 4.10 1.01
N LEU A 25 -6.16 5.29 1.47
CA LEU A 25 -7.33 5.54 2.28
C LEU A 25 -8.07 6.76 1.74
N ARG A 26 -9.39 6.72 1.86
CA ARG A 26 -10.26 7.89 1.67
C ARG A 26 -10.76 8.34 3.02
N GLN A 27 -10.49 9.59 3.39
CA GLN A 27 -11.00 10.19 4.61
C GLN A 27 -12.44 10.68 4.37
N TYR A 28 -13.40 10.11 5.10
CA TYR A 28 -14.79 10.55 5.09
C TYR A 28 -14.99 11.75 6.04
N PRO A 29 -16.02 12.61 5.84
CA PRO A 29 -16.23 13.80 6.67
C PRO A 29 -16.46 13.47 8.15
N SER A 30 -17.03 12.30 8.41
CA SER A 30 -17.32 11.79 9.75
C SER A 30 -16.12 11.14 10.44
N MET A 31 -14.98 10.95 9.74
CA MET A 31 -13.78 10.36 10.35
C MET A 31 -13.06 11.40 11.21
N THR A 32 -13.01 11.11 12.50
CA THR A 32 -12.14 11.78 13.46
C THR A 32 -10.66 11.47 13.17
N HIS A 33 -9.77 12.29 13.71
CA HIS A 33 -8.33 12.05 13.63
C HIS A 33 -7.93 10.67 14.19
N SER A 34 -8.51 10.27 15.32
CA SER A 34 -8.23 8.95 15.92
C SER A 34 -8.66 7.80 15.01
N GLN A 35 -9.80 7.92 14.33
CA GLN A 35 -10.25 6.92 13.36
C GLN A 35 -9.33 6.87 12.13
N LEU A 36 -8.77 8.01 11.71
CA LEU A 36 -7.77 8.05 10.63
C LEU A 36 -6.49 7.32 11.02
N VAL A 37 -5.95 7.59 12.23
CA VAL A 37 -4.77 6.89 12.75
C VAL A 37 -5.02 5.38 12.87
N GLN A 38 -6.19 4.97 13.35
CA GLN A 38 -6.58 3.56 13.40
C GLN A 38 -6.66 2.93 12.01
N ALA A 39 -7.21 3.65 11.03
CA ALA A 39 -7.29 3.20 9.65
C ALA A 39 -5.91 2.99 9.01
N GLU A 40 -4.95 3.89 9.25
CA GLU A 40 -3.57 3.72 8.82
C GLU A 40 -2.89 2.53 9.52
N ALA A 41 -3.11 2.36 10.82
CA ALA A 41 -2.61 1.21 11.58
C ALA A 41 -3.17 -0.12 11.06
N HIS A 42 -4.44 -0.15 10.64
CA HIS A 42 -5.04 -1.33 10.01
C HIS A 42 -4.38 -1.68 8.67
N ILE A 43 -4.05 -0.68 7.84
CA ILE A 43 -3.30 -0.91 6.58
C ILE A 43 -1.90 -1.46 6.90
N ALA A 44 -1.22 -0.93 7.92
CA ALA A 44 0.07 -1.44 8.36
C ALA A 44 -0.02 -2.88 8.88
N GLY A 45 -1.07 -3.20 9.64
CA GLY A 45 -1.37 -4.56 10.07
C GLY A 45 -1.56 -5.52 8.88
N LEU A 46 -2.33 -5.11 7.87
CA LEU A 46 -2.51 -5.90 6.65
C LEU A 46 -1.17 -6.14 5.92
N ALA A 47 -0.33 -5.12 5.82
CA ALA A 47 1.00 -5.27 5.22
C ALA A 47 1.84 -6.31 5.97
N ALA A 48 1.86 -6.24 7.31
CA ALA A 48 2.59 -7.17 8.15
C ALA A 48 2.06 -8.62 8.01
N GLN A 49 0.74 -8.80 7.98
CA GLN A 49 0.10 -10.10 7.78
C GLN A 49 0.53 -10.76 6.46
N HIS A 50 0.70 -9.96 5.41
CA HIS A 50 1.10 -10.42 4.08
C HIS A 50 2.62 -10.35 3.82
N ARG A 51 3.43 -10.04 4.84
CA ARG A 51 4.89 -9.86 4.75
C ARG A 51 5.29 -8.86 3.66
N LEU A 52 4.54 -7.78 3.53
CA LEU A 52 4.77 -6.70 2.57
C LEU A 52 5.54 -5.56 3.24
N ASP A 53 6.37 -4.87 2.46
CA ASP A 53 7.09 -3.66 2.89
C ASP A 53 6.26 -2.42 2.53
N LEU A 54 5.45 -1.95 3.49
CA LEU A 54 4.58 -0.79 3.33
C LEU A 54 5.40 0.51 3.36
N ARG A 55 5.56 1.15 2.20
CA ARG A 55 6.39 2.35 2.05
C ARG A 55 5.72 3.65 2.45
N LYS A 56 4.41 3.76 2.23
CA LYS A 56 3.63 4.98 2.48
C LYS A 56 2.14 4.67 2.41
N VAL A 57 1.34 5.33 3.26
CA VAL A 57 -0.11 5.42 3.10
C VAL A 57 -0.47 6.78 2.50
N PHE A 58 -1.32 6.78 1.47
CA PHE A 58 -1.86 7.97 0.83
C PHE A 58 -3.29 8.18 1.33
N VAL A 59 -3.53 9.33 1.97
CA VAL A 59 -4.85 9.70 2.49
C VAL A 59 -5.48 10.72 1.55
N GLU A 60 -6.61 10.35 0.96
CA GLU A 60 -7.42 11.22 0.11
C GLU A 60 -8.40 12.02 0.95
N HIS A 61 -8.37 13.34 0.79
CA HIS A 61 -9.34 14.24 1.39
C HIS A 61 -10.42 14.60 0.36
N LEU A 62 -11.69 14.61 0.76
CA LEU A 62 -12.79 14.87 -0.18
C LEU A 62 -12.72 16.23 -0.88
N GLY A 63 -12.17 17.26 -0.21
CA GLY A 63 -12.00 18.59 -0.81
C GLY A 63 -10.90 18.65 -1.87
N THR A 64 -10.06 17.62 -1.97
CA THR A 64 -8.92 17.57 -2.91
C THR A 64 -8.96 16.34 -3.80
N ASP A 65 -10.03 15.55 -3.79
CA ASP A 65 -10.15 14.33 -4.59
C ASP A 65 -10.02 14.67 -6.10
N PRO A 66 -9.14 14.01 -6.88
CA PRO A 66 -8.35 12.80 -6.58
C PRO A 66 -6.83 13.06 -6.37
N ALA A 67 -6.42 14.08 -5.62
CA ALA A 67 -5.02 14.49 -5.50
C ALA A 67 -4.11 13.43 -4.86
N ALA A 68 -4.55 12.79 -3.78
CA ALA A 68 -3.75 11.74 -3.12
C ALA A 68 -3.67 10.48 -3.98
N PHE A 69 -4.76 10.15 -4.68
CA PHE A 69 -4.80 9.06 -5.64
C PHE A 69 -3.84 9.28 -6.82
N ASP A 70 -3.80 10.49 -7.39
CA ASP A 70 -2.84 10.82 -8.46
C ASP A 70 -1.38 10.74 -7.97
N ALA A 71 -1.12 11.15 -6.72
CA ALA A 71 0.19 11.01 -6.10
C ALA A 71 0.58 9.54 -5.89
N LEU A 72 -0.39 8.70 -5.53
CA LEU A 72 -0.20 7.25 -5.44
C LEU A 72 0.16 6.66 -6.81
N ILE A 73 -0.58 6.98 -7.88
CA ILE A 73 -0.29 6.49 -9.23
C ILE A 73 1.14 6.84 -9.64
N LYS A 74 1.55 8.10 -9.43
CA LYS A 74 2.92 8.55 -9.72
C LYS A 74 3.97 7.75 -8.94
N ARG A 75 3.73 7.49 -7.65
CA ARG A 75 4.65 6.72 -6.79
C ARG A 75 4.74 5.27 -7.25
N VAL A 76 3.61 4.63 -7.54
CA VAL A 76 3.54 3.24 -8.00
C VAL A 76 4.30 3.09 -9.32
N LYS A 77 4.06 3.96 -10.31
CA LYS A 77 4.76 3.94 -11.60
C LYS A 77 6.26 4.15 -11.45
N ARG A 78 6.66 5.17 -10.68
CA ARG A 78 8.08 5.54 -10.50
C ARG A 78 8.90 4.42 -9.86
N HIS A 79 8.31 3.68 -8.92
CA HIS A 79 9.02 2.67 -8.13
C HIS A 79 8.62 1.23 -8.47
N ARG A 80 7.78 1.03 -9.50
CA ARG A 80 7.24 -0.28 -9.91
C ARG A 80 6.67 -1.07 -8.72
N ILE A 81 5.91 -0.39 -7.87
CA ILE A 81 5.35 -1.00 -6.66
C ILE A 81 4.20 -1.93 -7.06
N PRO A 82 4.29 -3.24 -6.81
CA PRO A 82 3.33 -4.20 -7.34
C PRO A 82 2.00 -4.26 -6.57
N VAL A 83 1.96 -3.77 -5.32
CA VAL A 83 0.80 -3.94 -4.43
C VAL A 83 0.30 -2.61 -3.87
N VAL A 84 -1.02 -2.41 -3.93
CA VAL A 84 -1.73 -1.32 -3.26
C VAL A 84 -2.68 -1.90 -2.22
N LEU A 85 -2.52 -1.48 -0.97
CA LEU A 85 -3.33 -1.88 0.17
C LEU A 85 -4.47 -0.90 0.40
N VAL A 86 -5.67 -1.40 0.63
CA VAL A 86 -6.85 -0.62 1.01
C VAL A 86 -7.58 -1.30 2.16
N LEU A 87 -8.39 -0.56 2.92
CA LEU A 87 -9.23 -1.18 3.95
C LEU A 87 -10.38 -1.97 3.33
N THR A 88 -11.07 -1.36 2.36
CA THR A 88 -12.18 -1.94 1.61
C THR A 88 -12.12 -1.45 0.17
N GLN A 89 -12.69 -2.22 -0.77
CA GLN A 89 -12.77 -1.78 -2.18
C GLN A 89 -13.59 -0.50 -2.37
N VAL A 90 -14.48 -0.17 -1.44
CA VAL A 90 -15.26 1.08 -1.45
C VAL A 90 -14.35 2.32 -1.46
N HIS A 91 -13.14 2.22 -0.91
CA HIS A 91 -12.18 3.32 -1.01
C HIS A 91 -11.77 3.63 -2.46
N LEU A 92 -11.82 2.64 -3.36
CA LEU A 92 -11.49 2.76 -4.78
C LEU A 92 -12.72 2.93 -5.69
N SER A 93 -13.93 3.04 -5.12
CA SER A 93 -15.13 3.32 -5.89
C SER A 93 -15.11 4.72 -6.48
N ALA A 94 -15.75 4.88 -7.64
CA ALA A 94 -15.82 6.15 -8.36
C ALA A 94 -16.50 7.25 -7.51
N VAL A 95 -15.99 8.48 -7.63
CA VAL A 95 -16.61 9.70 -7.08
C VAL A 95 -17.18 10.57 -8.21
N GLY A 96 -17.35 9.99 -9.40
CA GLY A 96 -17.83 10.66 -10.62
C GLY A 96 -17.11 10.14 -11.87
N GLY A 97 -17.86 10.00 -12.98
CA GLY A 97 -17.41 9.39 -14.24
C GLY A 97 -17.71 7.89 -14.34
N ASP A 98 -17.53 7.32 -15.55
CA ASP A 98 -17.85 5.91 -15.86
C ASP A 98 -16.77 4.90 -15.39
N GLU A 99 -15.60 5.38 -14.93
CA GLU A 99 -14.46 4.54 -14.52
C GLU A 99 -14.19 4.58 -13.00
N THR A 100 -13.89 3.43 -12.40
CA THR A 100 -13.48 3.32 -11.00
C THR A 100 -11.99 3.63 -10.78
N LYS A 101 -11.61 4.07 -9.57
CA LYS A 101 -10.19 4.28 -9.23
C LYS A 101 -9.40 2.98 -9.30
N GLU A 102 -10.01 1.84 -8.98
CA GLU A 102 -9.38 0.52 -9.11
C GLU A 102 -9.03 0.21 -10.57
N GLU A 103 -9.95 0.46 -11.49
CA GLU A 103 -9.73 0.22 -12.91
C GLU A 103 -8.65 1.14 -13.49
N ARG A 104 -8.70 2.43 -13.14
CA ARG A 104 -7.66 3.39 -13.49
C ARG A 104 -6.29 2.96 -12.95
N LEU A 105 -6.21 2.55 -11.67
CA LEU A 105 -4.97 2.06 -11.05
C LEU A 105 -4.40 0.87 -11.81
N ARG A 106 -5.25 -0.14 -12.10
CA ARG A 106 -4.84 -1.34 -12.83
C ARG A 106 -4.35 -0.99 -14.23
N ARG A 107 -5.08 -0.16 -14.97
CA ARG A 107 -4.71 0.26 -16.33
C ARG A 107 -3.39 1.03 -16.35
N GLU A 108 -3.20 1.97 -15.43
CA GLU A 108 -2.04 2.86 -15.46
C GLU A 108 -0.76 2.25 -14.88
N THR A 109 -0.88 1.24 -14.03
CA THR A 109 0.24 0.75 -13.21
C THR A 109 0.45 -0.75 -13.24
N GLY A 110 -0.58 -1.54 -13.56
CA GLY A 110 -0.58 -2.99 -13.42
C GLY A 110 -0.54 -3.48 -11.96
N ALA A 111 -0.59 -2.60 -10.96
CA ALA A 111 -0.54 -2.99 -9.56
C ALA A 111 -1.80 -3.74 -9.12
N HIS A 112 -1.62 -4.69 -8.22
CA HIS A 112 -2.70 -5.46 -7.62
C HIS A 112 -3.23 -4.77 -6.36
N VAL A 113 -4.54 -4.80 -6.17
CA VAL A 113 -5.19 -4.28 -4.96
C VAL A 113 -5.39 -5.42 -3.96
N LEU A 114 -5.00 -5.20 -2.72
CA LEU A 114 -5.29 -6.07 -1.58
C LEU A 114 -6.14 -5.30 -0.56
N ALA A 115 -7.33 -5.83 -0.24
CA ALA A 115 -8.23 -5.23 0.72
C ALA A 115 -8.21 -5.99 2.07
N ALA A 116 -8.25 -5.27 3.19
CA ALA A 116 -8.32 -5.86 4.53
C ALA A 116 -9.62 -6.63 4.77
N ASN A 117 -10.73 -6.12 4.20
CA ASN A 117 -12.01 -6.80 4.21
C ASN A 117 -12.41 -7.09 2.76
N ARG A 118 -12.50 -8.37 2.37
CA ARG A 118 -13.27 -8.75 1.18
C ARG A 118 -14.72 -8.48 1.53
N SER A 119 -15.24 -7.30 1.20
CA SER A 119 -16.69 -7.09 1.21
C SER A 119 -17.28 -8.13 0.26
N HIS A 120 -17.91 -9.15 0.84
CA HIS A 120 -18.86 -10.00 0.14
C HIS A 120 -19.96 -9.07 -0.42
N PRO A 121 -20.45 -9.29 -1.66
CA PRO A 121 -21.62 -8.58 -2.21
C PRO A 121 -22.83 -8.65 -1.29
#